data_AF-A0A9E5RPI3-F1
#
_entry.id   AF-A0A9E5RPI3-F1
#
_cell.length_a   1.000
_cell.length_b   1.000
_cell.length_c   1.000
_cell.angle_alpha   90.00
_cell.angle_beta   90.00
_cell.angle_gamma   90.00
#
_symmetry.space_group_name_H-M   'P 1'
#
loop_
_entity.id
_entity.type
_entity.pdbx_description
1 polymer ?
#
loop_
_entity_poly.entity_id
_entity_poly.type
_entity_poly.pdbx_seq_one_letter_code
_entity_poly.pdbx_strand_id
1 'polypeptide(L)'
;MFRNTEYMSLEQQAIAEQFTSMVEAEYALCTSEIQCANKLAMLSLESDDVEEKISINYACLEIDSIREYWTNRLVAMMQIVEKRNMNLAIELSKKYLKITENAR
;
A
#
# COMPACT_ATOMS: atom_id res chain seq x y z
N MET A 1 -6.98 -5.65 -17.16
CA MET A 1 -8.07 -4.86 -17.79
C MET A 1 -9.38 -5.20 -17.08
N PHE A 2 -10.29 -4.23 -16.84
CA PHE A 2 -11.60 -4.54 -16.25
C PHE A 2 -12.33 -5.58 -17.11
N ARG A 3 -13.01 -6.55 -16.48
CA ARG A 3 -13.46 -7.78 -17.15
C ARG A 3 -14.44 -7.59 -18.32
N ASN A 4 -15.00 -6.39 -18.51
CA ASN A 4 -16.07 -6.10 -19.48
C ASN A 4 -15.78 -4.84 -20.31
N THR A 5 -14.52 -4.46 -20.52
CA THR A 5 -14.18 -3.25 -21.30
C THR A 5 -14.72 -3.28 -22.73
N GLU A 6 -14.91 -4.46 -23.32
CA GLU A 6 -15.50 -4.63 -24.66
C GLU A 6 -16.97 -4.21 -24.76
N TYR A 7 -17.71 -4.13 -23.65
CA TYR A 7 -19.10 -3.69 -23.59
C TYR A 7 -19.25 -2.23 -23.15
N MET A 8 -18.14 -1.55 -22.86
CA MET A 8 -18.14 -0.17 -22.41
C MET A 8 -18.17 0.79 -23.60
N SER A 9 -18.87 1.92 -23.45
CA SER A 9 -18.68 3.05 -24.36
C SER A 9 -17.25 3.59 -24.24
N LEU A 10 -16.83 4.42 -25.20
CA LEU A 10 -15.50 5.04 -25.18
C LEU A 10 -15.29 5.87 -23.91
N GLU A 11 -16.32 6.59 -23.45
CA GLU A 11 -16.26 7.38 -22.22
C GLU A 11 -16.11 6.50 -20.98
N GLN A 12 -16.81 5.35 -20.94
CA GLN A 12 -16.71 4.40 -19.84
C GLN A 12 -15.33 3.72 -19.80
N GLN A 13 -14.75 3.42 -20.97
CA GLN A 13 -13.39 2.91 -21.08
C GLN A 13 -12.37 3.94 -20.57
N ALA A 14 -12.50 5.21 -20.97
CA ALA A 14 -11.60 6.27 -20.51
C ALA A 14 -11.63 6.43 -18.98
N ILE A 15 -12.82 6.36 -18.36
CA ILE A 15 -12.94 6.38 -16.89
C ILE A 15 -12.27 5.15 -16.26
N ALA A 16 -12.44 3.96 -16.84
CA ALA A 16 -11.83 2.73 -16.33
C ALA A 16 -10.30 2.75 -16.43
N GLU A 17 -9.75 3.31 -17.51
CA GLU A 17 -8.31 3.50 -17.71
C GLU A 17 -7.73 4.52 -16.74
N GLN A 18 -8.41 5.65 -16.55
CA GLN A 18 -8.02 6.67 -15.58
C GLN A 18 -8.01 6.09 -14.17
N PHE A 19 -9.06 5.36 -13.80
CA PHE A 19 -9.15 4.69 -12.50
C PHE A 19 -8.02 3.66 -12.33
N THR A 20 -7.67 2.89 -13.37
CA THR A 20 -6.55 1.94 -13.32
C THR A 20 -5.22 2.66 -13.03
N SER A 21 -4.96 3.76 -13.72
CA SER A 21 -3.76 4.58 -13.49
C SER A 21 -3.70 5.14 -12.06
N MET A 22 -4.84 5.61 -11.55
CA MET A 22 -4.94 6.13 -10.18
C MET A 22 -4.70 5.04 -9.14
N VAL A 23 -5.27 3.84 -9.35
CA VAL A 23 -5.05 2.68 -8.49
C VAL A 23 -3.57 2.34 -8.41
N GLU A 24 -2.89 2.28 -9.55
CA GLU A 24 -1.47 1.94 -9.59
C GLU A 24 -0.61 3.00 -8.87
N ALA A 25 -0.88 4.28 -9.11
CA ALA A 25 -0.20 5.38 -8.43
C ALA A 25 -0.40 5.32 -6.90
N GLU A 26 -1.62 5.05 -6.45
CA GLU A 26 -1.97 4.91 -5.04
C GLU A 26 -1.27 3.68 -4.40
N TYR A 27 -1.22 2.58 -5.13
CA TYR A 27 -0.53 1.36 -4.71
C TYR A 27 0.97 1.61 -4.53
N ALA A 28 1.59 2.30 -5.49
CA ALA A 28 3.01 2.68 -5.45
C ALA A 28 3.30 3.61 -4.25
N LEU A 29 2.42 4.59 -4.00
CA LEU A 29 2.53 5.49 -2.87
C LEU A 29 2.47 4.72 -1.54
N CYS A 30 1.41 3.94 -1.33
CA CYS A 30 1.24 3.19 -0.07
C CYS A 30 2.42 2.27 0.20
N THR A 31 2.90 1.55 -0.82
CA THR A 31 4.04 0.63 -0.64
C THR A 31 5.35 1.36 -0.37
N SER A 32 5.60 2.51 -1.01
CA SER A 32 6.77 3.35 -0.72
C SER A 32 6.74 3.89 0.72
N GLU A 33 5.60 4.39 1.17
CA GLU A 33 5.44 4.96 2.51
C GLU A 33 5.54 3.90 3.61
N ILE A 34 4.97 2.70 3.41
CA ILE A 34 5.14 1.56 4.32
C ILE A 34 6.63 1.17 4.43
N GLN A 35 7.35 1.12 3.30
CA GLN A 35 8.79 0.84 3.31
C GLN A 35 9.59 1.92 4.04
N CYS A 36 9.22 3.18 3.88
CA CYS A 36 9.83 4.31 4.60
C CYS A 36 9.61 4.19 6.11
N ALA A 37 8.36 4.01 6.53
CA ALA A 37 7.99 3.84 7.94
C ALA A 37 8.70 2.63 8.58
N ASN A 38 8.77 1.50 7.87
CA ASN A 38 9.50 0.32 8.36
C ASN A 38 10.99 0.58 8.55
N LYS A 39 11.65 1.33 7.65
CA LYS A 39 13.07 1.70 7.83
C LYS A 39 13.28 2.56 9.06
N LEU A 40 12.38 3.52 9.31
CA LEU A 40 12.46 4.40 10.48
C LEU A 40 12.19 3.64 11.78
N ALA A 41 11.23 2.71 11.77
CA ALA A 41 10.95 1.85 12.93
C ALA A 41 12.13 0.93 13.30
N MET A 42 13.03 0.63 12.35
CA MET A 42 14.25 -0.15 12.60
C MET A 42 15.39 0.68 13.20
N LEU A 43 15.28 2.01 13.24
CA LEU A 43 16.28 2.86 13.89
C LEU A 43 16.17 2.65 15.41
N SER A 44 17.02 1.79 15.95
CA SER A 44 17.08 1.47 17.37
C SER A 44 17.76 2.62 18.11
N LEU A 45 16.99 3.61 18.51
CA LEU A 45 17.46 4.65 19.42
C LEU A 45 17.37 4.10 20.84
N GLU A 46 18.52 4.05 21.51
CA GLU A 46 18.63 3.70 22.93
C GLU A 46 19.16 4.92 23.68
N SER A 47 18.56 5.20 24.83
CA SER A 47 19.05 6.19 25.79
C SER A 47 19.02 5.56 27.18
N ASP A 48 19.88 6.02 28.09
CA ASP A 48 19.85 5.68 29.51
C ASP A 48 18.92 6.59 30.32
N ASP A 49 18.58 7.77 29.79
CA ASP A 49 17.72 8.76 30.41
C ASP A 49 16.23 8.36 30.35
N VAL A 50 15.51 8.56 31.45
CA VAL A 50 14.11 8.11 31.58
C VAL A 50 13.15 8.96 30.74
N GLU A 51 13.34 10.28 30.69
CA GLU A 51 12.48 11.17 29.90
C GLU A 51 12.72 10.97 28.39
N GLU A 52 13.97 10.74 28.00
CA GLU A 52 14.34 10.41 26.63
C GLU A 52 13.78 9.06 26.19
N LYS A 53 13.83 8.01 27.05
CA LYS A 53 13.17 6.71 26.78
C LYS A 53 11.68 6.85 26.51
N ILE A 54 10.98 7.65 27.32
CA ILE A 54 9.55 7.90 27.14
C ILE A 54 9.30 8.59 25.79
N SER A 55 10.12 9.59 25.45
CA SER A 55 10.01 10.33 24.20
C SER A 55 10.28 9.45 22.97
N ILE A 56 11.31 8.60 23.03
CA ILE A 56 11.62 7.60 22.00
C ILE A 56 10.43 6.65 21.80
N ASN A 57 9.85 6.15 22.89
CA ASN A 57 8.69 5.26 22.81
C ASN A 57 7.48 5.94 22.15
N TYR A 58 7.20 7.21 22.48
CA TYR A 58 6.14 7.96 21.79
C TYR A 58 6.42 8.12 20.30
N ALA A 59 7.65 8.47 19.91
CA ALA A 59 8.03 8.56 18.51
C ALA A 59 7.84 7.23 17.77
N CYS A 60 8.17 6.10 18.39
CA CYS A 60 7.90 4.77 17.83
C CYS A 60 6.40 4.53 17.61
N LEU A 61 5.55 4.87 18.57
CA LEU A 61 4.09 4.73 18.44
C LEU A 61 3.50 5.62 17.32
N GLU A 62 4.06 6.81 17.10
CA GLU A 62 3.68 7.68 15.99
C GLU A 62 4.03 7.04 14.63
N ILE A 63 5.24 6.49 14.49
CA ILE A 63 5.65 5.77 13.27
C ILE A 63 4.78 4.54 13.03
N ASP A 64 4.44 3.80 14.09
CA ASP A 64 3.53 2.64 14.00
C ASP A 64 2.14 3.05 13.50
N SER A 65 1.60 4.16 14.01
CA SER A 65 0.31 4.70 13.57
C SER A 65 0.33 5.12 12.10
N ILE A 66 1.42 5.74 11.63
CA ILE A 66 1.62 6.10 10.22
C ILE A 66 1.68 4.84 9.34
N ARG A 67 2.43 3.83 9.77
CA ARG A 67 2.54 2.54 9.06
C ARG A 67 1.19 1.84 8.96
N GLU A 68 0.42 1.83 10.05
CA GLU A 68 -0.91 1.24 10.08
C GLU A 68 -1.85 1.94 9.09
N TYR A 69 -1.86 3.27 9.08
CA TYR A 69 -2.66 4.05 8.13
C TYR A 69 -2.40 3.65 6.67
N TRP A 70 -1.13 3.62 6.26
CA TRP A 70 -0.77 3.25 4.88
C TRP A 70 -1.09 1.79 4.55
N THR A 71 -0.92 0.90 5.53
CA THR A 71 -1.27 -0.52 5.39
C THR A 71 -2.78 -0.70 5.18
N ASN A 72 -3.60 -0.05 6.01
CA ASN A 72 -5.05 -0.12 5.91
C ASN A 72 -5.55 0.45 4.58
N ARG A 73 -4.97 1.55 4.12
CA ARG A 73 -5.29 2.17 2.83
C ARG A 73 -4.93 1.23 1.66
N LEU A 74 -3.76 0.60 1.70
CA LEU A 74 -3.35 -0.40 0.71
C LEU A 74 -4.31 -1.60 0.67
N VAL A 75 -4.68 -2.15 1.83
CA VAL A 75 -5.60 -3.28 1.94
C VAL A 75 -6.96 -2.93 1.34
N ALA A 76 -7.51 -1.74 1.64
CA ALA A 76 -8.76 -1.29 1.06
C ALA A 76 -8.68 -1.21 -0.48
N MET A 77 -7.57 -0.70 -1.02
CA MET A 77 -7.33 -0.65 -2.46
C MET A 77 -7.25 -2.05 -3.08
N MET A 78 -6.50 -2.97 -2.47
CA MET A 78 -6.40 -4.36 -2.93
C MET A 78 -7.78 -5.02 -3.02
N GLN A 79 -8.62 -4.87 -2.00
CA GLN A 79 -9.97 -5.45 -1.98
C GLN A 79 -10.88 -4.91 -3.10
N ILE A 80 -10.78 -3.61 -3.43
CA ILE A 80 -11.53 -3.01 -4.54
C ILE A 80 -11.07 -3.59 -5.87
N VAL A 81 -9.75 -3.68 -6.07
CA VAL A 81 -9.15 -4.14 -7.33
C VAL A 81 -9.40 -5.63 -7.53
N GLU A 82 -9.21 -6.47 -6.51
CA GLU A 82 -9.44 -7.92 -6.58
C GLU A 82 -10.88 -8.25 -7.01
N LYS A 83 -11.87 -7.54 -6.46
CA LYS A 83 -13.29 -7.73 -6.79
C LYS A 83 -13.66 -7.35 -8.22
N ARG A 84 -12.87 -6.49 -8.88
CA ARG A 84 -13.22 -5.91 -10.19
C ARG A 84 -12.28 -6.33 -11.32
N ASN A 85 -11.01 -6.57 -11.00
CA ASN A 85 -9.93 -6.85 -11.95
C ASN A 85 -8.81 -7.63 -11.23
N MET A 86 -9.06 -8.92 -10.99
CA MET A 86 -8.12 -9.83 -10.32
C MET A 86 -6.73 -9.88 -10.99
N ASN A 87 -6.66 -9.74 -12.32
CA ASN A 87 -5.38 -9.74 -13.03
C ASN A 87 -4.55 -8.51 -12.65
N LEU A 88 -5.17 -7.33 -12.59
CA LEU A 88 -4.50 -6.11 -12.12
C LEU A 88 -4.05 -6.24 -10.66
N ALA A 89 -4.84 -6.88 -9.78
CA ALA A 89 -4.41 -7.13 -8.40
C ALA A 89 -3.14 -8.01 -8.35
N ILE A 90 -3.08 -9.06 -9.15
CA ILE A 90 -1.90 -9.93 -9.27
C ILE A 90 -0.69 -9.15 -9.81
N GLU A 91 -0.88 -8.35 -10.86
CA GLU A 91 0.18 -7.52 -11.44
C GLU A 91 0.75 -6.52 -10.42
N LEU A 92 -0.12 -5.77 -9.72
CA LEU A 92 0.30 -4.78 -8.73
C LEU A 92 0.99 -5.42 -7.51
N SER A 93 0.45 -6.52 -7.00
CA SER A 93 1.08 -7.26 -5.89
C SER A 93 2.46 -7.81 -6.27
N LYS A 94 2.62 -8.38 -7.47
CA LYS A 94 3.92 -8.83 -7.98
C LYS A 94 4.90 -7.66 -8.13
N LYS A 95 4.43 -6.54 -8.67
CA LYS A 95 5.26 -5.35 -8.96
C LYS A 95 5.74 -4.65 -7.69
N TYR A 96 4.87 -4.46 -6.70
CA TYR A 96 5.15 -3.58 -5.56
C TYR A 96 5.34 -4.31 -4.22
N LEU A 97 4.72 -5.48 -4.01
CA LEU A 97 4.84 -6.22 -2.76
C LEU A 97 5.90 -7.34 -2.80
N LYS A 98 6.49 -7.62 -3.96
CA LYS A 98 7.44 -8.74 -4.15
C LYS A 98 6.91 -10.04 -3.53
N ILE A 99 5.61 -10.32 -3.67
CA ILE A 99 5.06 -11.61 -3.27
C ILE A 99 5.61 -12.63 -4.26
N THR A 100 6.73 -13.27 -3.89
CA THR A 100 7.20 -14.48 -4.54
C THR A 100 6.13 -15.54 -4.38
N GLU A 101 5.77 -16.18 -5.48
CA GLU A 101 4.85 -17.31 -5.56
C GLU A 101 5.33 -18.43 -4.62
N ASN A 102 4.92 -18.41 -3.36
CA ASN A 102 5.06 -19.51 -2.41
C ASN A 102 4.04 -19.32 -1.27
N ALA A 103 2.77 -19.47 -1.62
CA ALA A 103 1.73 -19.84 -0.68
C ALA A 103 0.93 -20.98 -1.33
N ARG A 104 1.39 -22.22 -1.06
CA ARG A 104 0.62 -23.44 -1.20
C ARG A 104 0.34 -23.98 0.18
#